data_AF-A0A7S4M907-F1
#
_entry.id   AF-A0A7S4M907-F1
#
_cell.length_a   1.000
_cell.length_b   1.000
_cell.length_c   1.000
_cell.angle_alpha   90.00
_cell.angle_beta   90.00
_cell.angle_gamma   90.00
#
_symmetry.space_group_name_H-M   'P 1'
#
loop_
_entity.id
_entity.type
_entity.pdbx_description
1 polymer ?
#
loop_
_entity_poly.entity_id
_entity_poly.type
_entity_poly.pdbx_seq_one_letter_code
_entity_poly.pdbx_strand_id
1 'polypeptide(L)'
;PRGGGGGGGGEKVELFTRYGLEGRDLGRDADPEAGDWDGRARREYADLAKRCIVHSPAARPDVGEIRQRLGEIESRSRPLTPAERNRVAVLVSDPLVYADRRGDRHPVSSLNFEGEGDILARSVAEAGRDVELSFEVATIDRLRAAARRRCACLHFSGHGHPDALLFEDSRGGAHWVTADQLHDGVHGAAFKFVFVSACHSRSMGEAFIRAGVRHVLCVEREESEGALRDDAALAFARSFYPLLIEGYTIQAAYDSSRKTTSATFPTEEANKWILLPQGADHNRRVFDADEVEWADTPSPRKKQLIPLPPRPFVGRRVEMHSCLGEIISHRLVTVIGEEGVGCSSFLSALCTYIDLRKSNSLNVDEIFIARTFGSNRDFCDAFVKPLHKSLVAAGRTVRLLGE
;
A
#
# COMPACT_ATOMS: atom_id res chain seq x y z
N PRO A 1 -28.77 -21.19 31.20
CA PRO A 1 -28.96 -22.66 31.13
C PRO A 1 -28.33 -23.21 29.84
N ARG A 2 -27.75 -24.42 29.91
CA ARG A 2 -26.65 -24.94 29.08
C ARG A 2 -26.96 -25.27 27.60
N GLY A 3 -25.88 -25.27 26.80
CA GLY A 3 -25.69 -25.93 25.49
C GLY A 3 -25.37 -24.91 24.38
N GLY A 4 -24.26 -24.91 23.65
CA GLY A 4 -23.16 -25.83 23.43
C GLY A 4 -22.83 -25.82 21.92
N GLY A 5 -21.59 -25.47 21.53
CA GLY A 5 -21.06 -25.78 20.18
C GLY A 5 -20.43 -24.63 19.38
N GLY A 6 -19.11 -24.48 19.52
CA GLY A 6 -18.10 -24.30 18.45
C GLY A 6 -18.26 -23.25 17.34
N GLY A 7 -17.29 -22.33 17.27
CA GLY A 7 -16.92 -21.66 16.00
C GLY A 7 -16.18 -20.34 16.17
N GLY A 8 -14.85 -20.36 16.06
CA GLY A 8 -14.00 -19.23 15.66
C GLY A 8 -14.07 -17.95 16.50
N GLY A 9 -13.29 -17.87 17.58
CA GLY A 9 -13.07 -16.63 18.29
C GLY A 9 -12.24 -15.65 17.46
N GLY A 10 -12.91 -14.76 16.74
CA GLY A 10 -12.33 -13.50 16.27
C GLY A 10 -12.23 -12.52 17.44
N GLU A 11 -11.04 -11.98 17.67
CA GLU A 11 -10.83 -10.92 18.67
C GLU A 11 -11.53 -9.64 18.20
N LYS A 12 -12.62 -9.27 18.89
CA LYS A 12 -13.23 -7.95 18.74
C LYS A 12 -12.37 -6.94 19.48
N VAL A 13 -11.80 -5.98 18.76
CA VAL A 13 -11.16 -4.81 19.36
C VAL A 13 -12.17 -3.67 19.41
N GLU A 14 -12.45 -3.19 20.61
CA GLU A 14 -13.35 -2.05 20.84
C GLU A 14 -12.52 -0.79 21.18
N LEU A 15 -12.70 0.28 20.39
CA LEU A 15 -12.02 1.57 20.52
C LEU A 15 -12.96 2.64 21.11
N PHE A 16 -12.50 3.34 22.16
CA PHE A 16 -13.30 4.31 22.93
C PHE A 16 -12.63 5.68 22.96
N THR A 17 -13.43 6.73 23.14
CA THR A 17 -12.96 8.05 23.59
C THR A 17 -13.62 8.44 24.90
N ARG A 18 -12.83 9.04 25.82
CA ARG A 18 -13.36 9.67 27.05
C ARG A 18 -12.71 11.04 27.21
N TYR A 19 -13.50 12.06 27.56
CA TYR A 19 -13.01 13.39 27.96
C TYR A 19 -13.04 13.51 29.49
N GLY A 20 -11.99 14.10 30.08
CA GLY A 20 -11.87 14.40 31.51
C GLY A 20 -10.51 15.04 31.84
N LEU A 21 -10.56 16.26 32.39
CA LEU A 21 -9.47 17.20 32.66
C LEU A 21 -8.50 16.75 33.76
N GLU A 22 -7.21 16.99 33.57
CA GLU A 22 -6.31 17.74 34.48
C GLU A 22 -4.96 17.97 33.77
N GLY A 23 -4.59 19.25 33.66
CA GLY A 23 -3.61 19.72 32.68
C GLY A 23 -2.17 19.30 32.95
N ARG A 24 -1.42 19.16 31.85
CA ARG A 24 -0.08 19.72 31.72
C ARG A 24 0.23 19.98 30.25
N ASP A 25 0.65 21.22 30.00
CA ASP A 25 0.98 21.84 28.73
C ASP A 25 1.89 20.94 27.88
N LEU A 26 1.39 20.47 26.72
CA LEU A 26 2.22 19.88 25.67
C LEU A 26 2.16 20.79 24.44
N GLY A 27 3.05 21.78 24.49
CA GLY A 27 3.79 22.32 23.35
C GLY A 27 3.00 22.53 22.07
N ARG A 28 2.49 23.76 21.91
CA ARG A 28 2.44 24.39 20.59
C ARG A 28 3.86 24.42 20.05
N ASP A 29 4.09 23.71 18.96
CA ASP A 29 4.99 24.09 17.86
C ASP A 29 4.67 23.14 16.70
N ALA A 30 3.56 23.41 16.02
CA ALA A 30 3.31 22.84 14.70
C ALA A 30 4.14 23.66 13.71
N ASP A 31 5.30 23.13 13.34
CA ASP A 31 6.10 23.66 12.26
C ASP A 31 5.32 23.50 10.93
N PRO A 32 4.95 24.60 10.25
CA PRO A 32 4.21 24.55 8.99
C PRO A 32 5.05 24.02 7.81
N GLU A 33 6.36 23.79 7.98
CA GLU A 33 7.27 23.31 6.94
C GLU A 33 7.42 21.78 6.84
N ALA A 34 6.47 20.99 7.37
CA ALA A 34 6.43 19.52 7.23
C ALA A 34 6.09 19.03 5.80
N GLY A 35 6.61 19.74 4.79
CA GLY A 35 6.40 19.57 3.35
C GLY A 35 7.70 19.42 2.57
N ASP A 36 8.71 18.79 3.14
CA ASP A 36 9.70 18.00 2.40
C ASP A 36 10.33 17.05 3.42
N TRP A 37 10.81 15.90 2.97
CA TRP A 37 11.61 15.03 3.81
C TRP A 37 12.80 15.82 4.36
N ASP A 38 12.76 16.20 5.64
CA ASP A 38 13.87 16.89 6.30
C ASP A 38 15.17 16.11 6.01
N GLY A 39 16.22 16.83 5.63
CA GLY A 39 17.52 16.25 5.31
C GLY A 39 18.04 15.36 6.44
N ARG A 40 17.61 15.59 7.69
CA ARG A 40 17.89 14.70 8.81
C ARG A 40 17.19 13.34 8.69
N ALA A 41 15.89 13.31 8.44
CA ALA A 41 15.12 12.07 8.25
C ALA A 41 15.66 11.28 7.05
N ARG A 42 16.02 11.95 5.94
CA ARG A 42 16.68 11.32 4.78
C ARG A 42 18.00 10.66 5.16
N ARG A 43 18.83 11.35 5.94
CA ARG A 43 20.13 10.82 6.40
C ARG A 43 19.96 9.63 7.33
N GLU A 44 19.11 9.74 8.34
CA GLU A 44 18.87 8.67 9.32
C GLU A 44 18.25 7.42 8.65
N TYR A 45 17.31 7.63 7.72
CA TYR A 45 16.73 6.59 6.87
C TYR A 45 17.80 5.90 6.01
N ALA A 46 18.66 6.67 5.34
CA ALA A 46 19.74 6.10 4.51
C ALA A 46 20.77 5.32 5.33
N ASP A 47 21.08 5.82 6.52
CA ASP A 47 22.01 5.20 7.47
C ASP A 47 21.47 3.92 8.10
N LEU A 48 20.14 3.80 8.23
CA LEU A 48 19.48 2.58 8.71
C LEU A 48 19.44 1.52 7.61
N ALA A 49 19.03 1.92 6.40
CA ALA A 49 19.00 1.05 5.24
C ALA A 49 20.37 0.38 5.02
N LYS A 50 21.45 1.16 4.93
CA LYS A 50 22.83 0.67 4.75
C LYS A 50 23.29 -0.37 5.79
N ARG A 51 22.68 -0.42 6.98
CA ARG A 51 23.04 -1.38 8.05
C ARG A 51 22.13 -2.60 8.13
N CYS A 52 20.87 -2.48 7.73
CA CYS A 52 19.98 -3.62 7.55
C CYS A 52 20.37 -4.45 6.31
N ILE A 53 21.16 -3.87 5.41
CA ILE A 53 21.64 -4.49 4.18
C ILE A 53 23.02 -5.11 4.43
N VAL A 54 23.10 -6.44 4.38
CA VAL A 54 24.38 -7.12 4.18
C VAL A 54 24.77 -6.87 2.74
N HIS A 55 25.81 -6.07 2.49
CA HIS A 55 26.30 -5.84 1.14
C HIS A 55 26.77 -7.16 0.52
N SER A 56 25.93 -7.73 -0.35
CA SER A 56 26.41 -8.55 -1.45
C SER A 56 26.67 -7.59 -2.62
N PRO A 57 27.90 -7.48 -3.16
CA PRO A 57 28.13 -6.70 -4.35
C PRO A 57 27.43 -7.40 -5.52
N ALA A 58 26.19 -7.02 -5.78
CA ALA A 58 25.45 -7.53 -6.93
C ALA A 58 26.14 -7.00 -8.19
N ALA A 59 26.89 -7.87 -8.87
CA ALA A 59 27.39 -7.59 -10.19
C ALA A 59 26.20 -7.21 -11.09
N ARG A 60 26.37 -6.15 -11.91
CA ARG A 60 25.38 -5.80 -12.94
C ARG A 60 25.12 -7.05 -13.78
N PRO A 61 23.87 -7.53 -13.86
CA PRO A 61 23.61 -8.80 -14.51
C PRO A 61 23.87 -8.68 -16.02
N ASP A 62 24.67 -9.60 -16.57
CA ASP A 62 24.94 -9.65 -18.01
C ASP A 62 23.64 -9.97 -18.76
N VAL A 63 23.28 -9.10 -19.71
CA VAL A 63 22.09 -9.23 -20.56
C VAL A 63 22.08 -10.56 -21.32
N GLY A 64 23.25 -11.08 -21.68
CA GLY A 64 23.40 -12.40 -22.32
C GLY A 64 23.02 -13.56 -21.38
N GLU A 65 23.51 -13.52 -20.15
CA GLU A 65 23.22 -14.52 -19.11
C GLU A 65 21.75 -14.49 -18.69
N ILE A 66 21.17 -13.29 -18.54
CA ILE A 66 19.74 -13.10 -18.28
C ILE A 66 18.90 -13.74 -19.39
N ARG A 67 19.22 -13.47 -20.67
CA ARG A 67 18.48 -14.02 -21.81
C ARG A 67 18.52 -15.56 -21.83
N GLN A 68 19.67 -16.15 -21.52
CA GLN A 68 19.80 -17.61 -21.42
C GLN A 68 18.93 -18.18 -20.28
N ARG A 69 19.04 -17.61 -19.07
CA ARG A 69 18.25 -18.06 -17.90
C ARG A 69 16.74 -17.90 -18.11
N LEU A 70 16.31 -16.80 -18.73
CA LEU A 70 14.90 -16.57 -19.09
C LEU A 70 14.39 -17.64 -20.06
N GLY A 71 15.19 -18.01 -21.07
CA GLY A 71 14.87 -19.09 -22.00
C GLY A 71 14.75 -20.45 -21.31
N GLU A 72 15.63 -20.74 -20.34
CA GLU A 72 15.58 -21.97 -19.54
C GLU A 72 14.34 -22.03 -18.63
N ILE A 73 13.99 -20.92 -17.95
CA ILE A 73 12.77 -20.82 -17.12
C ILE A 73 11.51 -20.99 -17.99
N GLU A 74 11.47 -20.37 -19.16
CA GLU A 74 10.33 -20.45 -20.08
C GLU A 74 10.14 -21.88 -20.63
N SER A 75 11.24 -22.60 -20.90
CA SER A 75 11.18 -24.00 -21.33
C SER A 75 10.65 -24.97 -20.26
N ARG A 76 10.78 -24.61 -18.97
CA ARG A 76 10.38 -25.45 -17.82
C ARG A 76 9.01 -25.08 -17.23
N SER A 77 8.48 -23.90 -17.56
CA SER A 77 7.27 -23.36 -16.93
C SER A 77 6.05 -23.55 -17.83
N ARG A 78 4.93 -24.07 -17.30
CA ARG A 78 3.67 -24.11 -18.07
C ARG A 78 3.26 -22.68 -18.47
N PRO A 79 2.61 -22.47 -19.62
CA PRO A 79 2.00 -21.19 -19.96
C PRO A 79 0.96 -20.75 -18.92
N LEU A 80 0.80 -19.43 -18.76
CA LEU A 80 -0.28 -18.85 -17.96
C LEU A 80 -1.64 -19.15 -18.59
N THR A 81 -2.67 -19.42 -17.80
CA THR A 81 -4.06 -19.49 -18.28
C THR A 81 -4.58 -18.11 -18.67
N PRO A 82 -5.67 -17.98 -19.45
CA PRO A 82 -6.28 -16.67 -19.75
C PRO A 82 -6.54 -15.82 -18.50
N ALA A 83 -7.14 -16.40 -17.45
CA ALA A 83 -7.40 -15.70 -16.19
C ALA A 83 -6.12 -15.25 -15.47
N GLU A 84 -5.07 -16.08 -15.47
CA GLU A 84 -3.76 -15.73 -14.89
C GLU A 84 -3.06 -14.61 -15.69
N ARG A 85 -3.28 -14.55 -17.01
CA ARG A 85 -2.68 -13.55 -17.92
C ARG A 85 -3.24 -12.15 -17.73
N ASN A 86 -4.46 -12.02 -17.20
CA ASN A 86 -5.15 -10.75 -17.07
C ASN A 86 -5.30 -10.31 -15.61
N ARG A 87 -4.37 -10.72 -14.75
CA ARG A 87 -4.37 -10.30 -13.34
C ARG A 87 -3.23 -9.33 -13.03
N VAL A 88 -3.55 -8.29 -12.27
CA VAL A 88 -2.60 -7.36 -11.67
C VAL A 88 -2.62 -7.52 -10.14
N ALA A 89 -1.47 -7.84 -9.56
CA ALA A 89 -1.26 -7.75 -8.12
C ALA A 89 -0.75 -6.35 -7.79
N VAL A 90 -1.49 -5.60 -6.98
CA VAL A 90 -1.14 -4.25 -6.54
C VAL A 90 -0.73 -4.31 -5.07
N LEU A 91 0.55 -4.05 -4.80
CA LEU A 91 1.12 -3.98 -3.47
C LEU A 91 1.41 -2.53 -3.10
N VAL A 92 0.80 -2.03 -2.03
CA VAL A 92 1.00 -0.67 -1.53
C VAL A 92 1.63 -0.67 -0.14
N SER A 93 2.58 0.23 0.10
CA SER A 93 3.32 0.31 1.37
C SER A 93 3.24 1.70 1.98
N ASP A 94 2.50 1.84 3.08
CA ASP A 94 2.42 3.09 3.85
C ASP A 94 2.64 2.85 5.34
N PRO A 95 3.82 2.36 5.78
CA PRO A 95 4.07 2.19 7.21
C PRO A 95 3.92 3.53 7.94
N LEU A 96 3.42 3.50 9.17
CA LEU A 96 3.28 4.70 10.00
C LEU A 96 4.64 5.21 10.45
N VAL A 97 5.52 4.30 10.85
CA VAL A 97 6.81 4.62 11.46
C VAL A 97 7.93 3.73 10.95
N TYR A 98 9.16 4.21 11.11
CA TYR A 98 10.37 3.39 11.10
C TYR A 98 11.10 3.56 12.44
N ALA A 99 11.83 2.54 12.87
CA ALA A 99 12.67 2.60 14.07
C ALA A 99 14.11 2.95 13.68
N ASP A 100 14.72 3.92 14.34
CA ASP A 100 16.13 4.23 14.14
C ASP A 100 17.06 3.25 14.88
N ARG A 101 18.37 3.56 14.88
CA ARG A 101 19.40 2.72 15.51
C ARG A 101 19.26 2.59 17.03
N ARG A 102 18.59 3.53 17.69
CA ARG A 102 18.34 3.54 19.13
C ARG A 102 17.01 2.86 19.48
N GLY A 103 16.22 2.52 18.46
CA GLY A 103 14.86 2.03 18.62
C GLY A 103 13.83 3.15 18.73
N ASP A 104 14.25 4.41 18.55
CA ASP A 104 13.33 5.54 18.56
C ASP A 104 12.49 5.51 17.28
N ARG A 105 11.19 5.77 17.42
CA ARG A 105 10.23 5.68 16.32
C ARG A 105 10.06 7.03 15.65
N HIS A 106 10.20 7.04 14.33
CA HIS A 106 10.10 8.23 13.50
C HIS A 106 8.97 8.07 12.48
N PRO A 107 8.19 9.13 12.20
CA PRO A 107 7.11 9.05 11.23
C PRO A 107 7.65 8.86 9.82
N VAL A 108 7.01 7.98 9.05
CA VAL A 108 7.23 7.87 7.59
C VAL A 108 6.32 8.89 6.90
N SER A 109 6.81 9.59 5.88
CA SER A 109 5.98 10.51 5.09
C SER A 109 4.84 9.76 4.40
N SER A 110 3.64 10.36 4.39
CA SER A 110 2.50 9.79 3.67
C SER A 110 2.69 9.88 2.17
N LEU A 111 2.33 8.81 1.46
CA LEU A 111 2.16 8.83 0.00
C LEU A 111 0.66 8.69 -0.33
N ASN A 112 0.25 9.20 -1.49
CA ASN A 112 -1.13 9.17 -1.94
C ASN A 112 -1.52 7.85 -2.66
N PHE A 113 -1.52 6.72 -1.94
CA PHE A 113 -1.88 5.42 -2.52
C PHE A 113 -3.36 5.25 -2.82
N GLU A 114 -4.25 5.93 -2.09
CA GLU A 114 -5.69 5.92 -2.41
C GLU A 114 -5.90 6.45 -3.83
N GLY A 115 -5.18 7.51 -4.20
CA GLY A 115 -5.18 8.03 -5.57
C GLY A 115 -4.73 6.98 -6.58
N GLU A 116 -3.61 6.31 -6.33
CA GLU A 116 -3.02 5.34 -7.27
C GLU A 116 -3.90 4.09 -7.45
N GLY A 117 -4.48 3.58 -6.37
CA GLY A 117 -5.42 2.45 -6.44
C GLY A 117 -6.72 2.79 -7.16
N ASP A 118 -7.29 3.98 -6.90
CA ASP A 118 -8.50 4.43 -7.57
C ASP A 118 -8.27 4.64 -9.09
N ILE A 119 -7.06 5.03 -9.49
CA ILE A 119 -6.69 5.15 -10.90
C ILE A 119 -6.63 3.80 -11.57
N LEU A 120 -5.95 2.82 -10.97
CA LEU A 120 -5.87 1.48 -11.54
C LEU A 120 -7.27 0.89 -11.72
N ALA A 121 -8.11 1.00 -10.70
CA ALA A 121 -9.50 0.55 -10.75
C ALA A 121 -10.29 1.25 -11.86
N ARG A 122 -10.11 2.57 -12.00
CA ARG A 122 -10.76 3.34 -13.05
C ARG A 122 -10.24 2.99 -14.45
N SER A 123 -8.93 2.81 -14.61
CA SER A 123 -8.32 2.43 -15.89
C SER A 123 -8.84 1.09 -16.38
N VAL A 124 -9.04 0.12 -15.48
CA VAL A 124 -9.66 -1.18 -15.83
C VAL A 124 -11.13 -1.00 -16.22
N ALA A 125 -11.89 -0.22 -15.43
CA ALA A 125 -13.30 0.01 -15.70
C ALA A 125 -13.54 0.76 -17.03
N GLU A 126 -12.75 1.80 -17.31
CA GLU A 126 -12.87 2.62 -18.52
C GLU A 126 -12.39 1.89 -19.78
N ALA A 127 -11.37 1.05 -19.67
CA ALA A 127 -10.87 0.29 -20.82
C ALA A 127 -11.83 -0.81 -21.29
N GLY A 128 -12.79 -1.22 -20.46
CA GLY A 128 -13.78 -2.23 -20.85
C GLY A 128 -13.17 -3.62 -21.12
N ARG A 129 -12.11 -3.99 -20.39
CA ARG A 129 -11.38 -5.25 -20.57
C ARG A 129 -11.41 -6.11 -19.32
N ASP A 130 -11.45 -7.44 -19.50
CA ASP A 130 -11.43 -8.40 -18.39
C ASP A 130 -10.04 -8.49 -17.75
N VAL A 131 -9.72 -7.49 -16.93
CA VAL A 131 -8.48 -7.43 -16.13
C VAL A 131 -8.85 -7.40 -14.65
N GLU A 132 -8.38 -8.39 -13.90
CA GLU A 132 -8.62 -8.49 -12.47
C GLU A 132 -7.54 -7.74 -11.68
N LEU A 133 -7.97 -6.85 -10.78
CA LEU A 133 -7.09 -6.18 -9.83
C LEU A 133 -7.21 -6.80 -8.45
N SER A 134 -6.07 -7.04 -7.82
CA SER A 134 -6.00 -7.42 -6.40
C SER A 134 -5.16 -6.39 -5.66
N PHE A 135 -5.70 -5.82 -4.58
CA PHE A 135 -5.01 -4.84 -3.74
C PHE A 135 -4.60 -5.49 -2.43
N GLU A 136 -3.31 -5.48 -2.14
CA GLU A 136 -2.75 -5.99 -0.90
C GLU A 136 -1.73 -5.00 -0.31
N VAL A 137 -1.55 -5.08 1.00
CA VAL A 137 -0.49 -4.33 1.69
C VAL A 137 0.85 -5.01 1.39
N ALA A 138 1.87 -4.22 1.13
CA ALA A 138 3.19 -4.70 0.75
C ALA A 138 3.94 -5.25 1.97
N THR A 139 3.69 -6.51 2.33
CA THR A 139 4.55 -7.29 3.22
C THR A 139 5.32 -8.34 2.41
N ILE A 140 6.44 -8.82 2.94
CA ILE A 140 7.26 -9.82 2.22
C ILE A 140 6.47 -11.10 1.93
N ASP A 141 5.57 -11.49 2.84
CA ASP A 141 4.74 -12.68 2.66
C ASP A 141 3.66 -12.47 1.61
N ARG A 142 3.17 -11.24 1.47
CA ARG A 142 2.18 -10.86 0.45
C ARG A 142 2.81 -10.81 -0.94
N LEU A 143 4.05 -10.33 -1.03
CA LEU A 143 4.84 -10.44 -2.26
C LEU A 143 5.05 -11.91 -2.68
N ARG A 144 5.46 -12.77 -1.73
CA ARG A 144 5.62 -14.21 -1.98
C ARG A 144 4.30 -14.87 -2.39
N ALA A 145 3.18 -14.47 -1.78
CA ALA A 145 1.86 -14.95 -2.15
C ALA A 145 1.47 -14.51 -3.56
N ALA A 146 1.71 -13.24 -3.93
CA ALA A 146 1.49 -12.72 -5.28
C ALA A 146 2.32 -13.48 -6.33
N ALA A 147 3.60 -13.75 -6.04
CA ALA A 147 4.46 -14.56 -6.90
C ALA A 147 3.90 -15.96 -7.17
N ARG A 148 3.33 -16.61 -6.13
CA ARG A 148 2.71 -17.95 -6.23
C ARG A 148 1.37 -17.96 -6.95
N ARG A 149 0.63 -16.84 -6.94
CA ARG A 149 -0.68 -16.71 -7.63
C ARG A 149 -0.56 -16.62 -9.15
N ARG A 150 0.66 -16.58 -9.69
CA ARG A 150 0.95 -16.54 -11.13
C ARG A 150 0.20 -15.43 -11.87
N CYS A 151 0.22 -14.20 -11.37
CA CYS A 151 -0.31 -13.06 -12.13
C CYS A 151 0.67 -12.60 -13.21
N ALA A 152 0.17 -11.92 -14.25
CA ALA A 152 1.01 -11.39 -15.32
C ALA A 152 1.72 -10.09 -14.94
N CYS A 153 1.12 -9.30 -14.06
CA CYS A 153 1.62 -7.99 -13.68
C CYS A 153 1.68 -7.84 -12.15
N LEU A 154 2.77 -7.25 -11.67
CA LEU A 154 2.91 -6.76 -10.30
C LEU A 154 3.09 -5.24 -10.34
N HIS A 155 2.25 -4.51 -9.63
CA HIS A 155 2.42 -3.10 -9.33
C HIS A 155 2.85 -2.97 -7.87
N PHE A 156 4.00 -2.37 -7.61
CA PHE A 156 4.43 -1.97 -6.28
C PHE A 156 4.42 -0.44 -6.19
N SER A 157 3.84 0.09 -5.13
CA SER A 157 3.93 1.50 -4.77
C SER A 157 4.35 1.68 -3.33
N GLY A 158 5.35 2.52 -3.10
CA GLY A 158 5.88 2.76 -1.76
C GLY A 158 7.13 3.61 -1.76
N HIS A 159 7.75 3.72 -0.59
CA HIS A 159 9.04 4.39 -0.45
C HIS A 159 10.18 3.49 -0.89
N GLY A 160 11.20 4.09 -1.49
CA GLY A 160 12.40 3.39 -1.92
C GLY A 160 13.69 4.07 -1.45
N HIS A 161 14.71 3.25 -1.30
CA HIS A 161 16.07 3.58 -0.95
C HIS A 161 16.99 2.91 -1.99
N PRO A 162 18.18 3.47 -2.31
CA PRO A 162 19.14 2.85 -3.23
C PRO A 162 19.35 1.35 -3.07
N ASP A 163 19.26 0.85 -1.84
CA ASP A 163 19.55 -0.54 -1.49
C ASP A 163 18.31 -1.36 -1.04
N ALA A 164 17.14 -0.74 -0.87
CA ALA A 164 15.93 -1.42 -0.35
C ALA A 164 14.61 -0.74 -0.72
N LEU A 165 13.53 -1.52 -0.79
CA LEU A 165 12.15 -1.01 -0.77
C LEU A 165 11.61 -1.03 0.67
N LEU A 166 10.79 -0.02 0.99
CA LEU A 166 10.10 0.02 2.26
C LEU A 166 8.80 -0.76 2.15
N PHE A 167 8.76 -1.92 2.79
CA PHE A 167 7.56 -2.74 2.99
C PHE A 167 7.01 -2.50 4.40
N GLU A 168 5.93 -3.19 4.76
CA GLU A 168 5.33 -3.15 6.10
C GLU A 168 5.63 -4.42 6.91
N ASP A 169 5.77 -4.24 8.23
CA ASP A 169 5.98 -5.32 9.21
C ASP A 169 4.66 -5.94 9.72
N SER A 170 3.52 -5.57 9.13
CA SER A 170 2.15 -5.94 9.54
C SER A 170 1.65 -5.31 10.85
N ARG A 171 2.44 -4.49 11.54
CA ARG A 171 2.09 -3.74 12.76
C ARG A 171 2.17 -2.23 12.58
N GLY A 172 2.30 -1.79 11.34
CA GLY A 172 2.43 -0.38 10.96
C GLY A 172 3.85 0.17 11.09
N GLY A 173 4.82 -0.68 11.37
CA GLY A 173 6.23 -0.38 11.23
C GLY A 173 6.74 -0.68 9.82
N ALA A 174 7.84 -0.03 9.47
CA ALA A 174 8.56 -0.27 8.23
C ALA A 174 9.38 -1.57 8.30
N HIS A 175 9.34 -2.34 7.22
CA HIS A 175 10.20 -3.47 6.96
C HIS A 175 11.04 -3.22 5.70
N TRP A 176 12.35 -3.16 5.87
CA TRP A 176 13.29 -2.93 4.78
C TRP A 176 13.53 -4.21 4.00
N VAL A 177 13.13 -4.21 2.73
CA VAL A 177 13.31 -5.35 1.82
C VAL A 177 14.43 -5.03 0.85
N THR A 178 15.54 -5.74 1.00
CA THR A 178 16.73 -5.62 0.15
C THR A 178 16.51 -6.25 -1.23
N ALA A 179 17.39 -5.94 -2.18
CA ALA A 179 17.39 -6.54 -3.51
C ALA A 179 17.41 -8.09 -3.48
N ASP A 180 18.19 -8.68 -2.57
CA ASP A 180 18.33 -10.13 -2.47
C ASP A 180 17.08 -10.77 -1.84
N GLN A 181 16.52 -10.16 -0.79
CA GLN A 181 15.25 -10.61 -0.22
C GLN A 181 14.09 -10.49 -1.22
N LEU A 182 14.11 -9.45 -2.05
CA LEU A 182 13.14 -9.25 -3.12
C LEU A 182 13.27 -10.34 -4.19
N HIS A 183 14.50 -10.58 -4.68
CA HIS A 183 14.82 -11.66 -5.61
C HIS A 183 14.32 -13.01 -5.10
N ASP A 184 14.63 -13.35 -3.85
CA ASP A 184 14.23 -14.63 -3.25
C ASP A 184 12.70 -14.70 -3.05
N GLY A 185 12.07 -13.57 -2.72
CA GLY A 185 10.63 -13.47 -2.53
C GLY A 185 9.82 -13.69 -3.81
N VAL A 186 10.41 -13.41 -4.97
CA VAL A 186 9.77 -13.54 -6.29
C VAL A 186 10.42 -14.57 -7.20
N HIS A 187 11.34 -15.38 -6.68
CA HIS A 187 12.00 -16.41 -7.45
C HIS A 187 10.97 -17.39 -8.03
N GLY A 188 11.01 -17.59 -9.35
CA GLY A 188 10.04 -18.43 -10.07
C GLY A 188 8.64 -17.82 -10.22
N ALA A 189 8.47 -16.53 -9.91
CA ALA A 189 7.24 -15.81 -10.23
C ALA A 189 7.01 -15.77 -11.74
N ALA A 190 5.74 -15.84 -12.15
CA ALA A 190 5.35 -15.81 -13.55
C ALA A 190 5.05 -14.40 -14.08
N PHE A 191 5.55 -13.36 -13.40
CA PHE A 191 5.31 -11.97 -13.79
C PHE A 191 5.94 -11.71 -15.17
N LYS A 192 5.12 -11.26 -16.12
CA LYS A 192 5.60 -10.77 -17.41
C LYS A 192 6.16 -9.36 -17.29
N PHE A 193 5.54 -8.55 -16.41
CA PHE A 193 5.85 -7.16 -16.22
C PHE A 193 5.75 -6.78 -14.74
N VAL A 194 6.65 -5.91 -14.28
CA VAL A 194 6.60 -5.31 -12.95
C VAL A 194 6.68 -3.79 -13.07
N PHE A 195 5.82 -3.09 -12.35
CA PHE A 195 5.82 -1.65 -12.20
C PHE A 195 6.25 -1.31 -10.77
N VAL A 196 7.31 -0.51 -10.60
CA VAL A 196 7.84 -0.13 -9.28
C VAL A 196 7.77 1.40 -9.13
N SER A 197 6.71 1.87 -8.49
CA SER A 197 6.45 3.26 -8.11
C SER A 197 7.16 3.57 -6.79
N ALA A 198 8.49 3.72 -6.84
CA ALA A 198 9.30 4.04 -5.66
C ALA A 198 10.60 4.73 -6.08
N CYS A 199 11.03 5.75 -5.33
CA CYS A 199 12.32 6.43 -5.58
C CYS A 199 13.50 5.44 -5.47
N HIS A 200 14.56 5.64 -6.26
CA HIS A 200 15.78 4.82 -6.22
C HIS A 200 15.54 3.32 -6.48
N SER A 201 14.57 2.98 -7.33
CA SER A 201 14.13 1.59 -7.52
C SER A 201 14.86 0.83 -8.63
N ARG A 202 15.89 1.41 -9.28
CA ARG A 202 16.67 0.69 -10.32
C ARG A 202 17.26 -0.62 -9.81
N SER A 203 17.93 -0.61 -8.66
CA SER A 203 18.54 -1.81 -8.06
C SER A 203 17.49 -2.89 -7.77
N MET A 204 16.28 -2.48 -7.38
CA MET A 204 15.12 -3.35 -7.15
C MET A 204 14.57 -3.89 -8.47
N GLY A 205 14.51 -3.05 -9.51
CA GLY A 205 14.15 -3.46 -10.85
C GLY A 205 15.11 -4.50 -11.42
N GLU A 206 16.41 -4.30 -11.24
CA GLU A 206 17.44 -5.29 -11.60
C GLU A 206 17.29 -6.59 -10.80
N ALA A 207 16.87 -6.53 -9.54
CA ALA A 207 16.57 -7.75 -8.75
C ALA A 207 15.38 -8.53 -9.30
N PHE A 208 14.32 -7.86 -9.76
CA PHE A 208 13.22 -8.52 -10.48
C PHE A 208 13.72 -9.18 -11.78
N ILE A 209 14.58 -8.50 -12.54
CA ILE A 209 15.19 -9.10 -13.74
C ILE A 209 16.00 -10.35 -13.39
N ARG A 210 16.84 -10.30 -12.35
CA ARG A 210 17.61 -11.47 -11.88
C ARG A 210 16.69 -12.62 -11.46
N ALA A 211 15.52 -12.33 -10.92
CA ALA A 211 14.51 -13.31 -10.53
C ALA A 211 13.74 -13.92 -11.72
N GLY A 212 13.98 -13.45 -12.94
CA GLY A 212 13.36 -13.96 -14.16
C GLY A 212 12.20 -13.14 -14.71
N VAL A 213 11.96 -11.92 -14.18
CA VAL A 213 11.00 -11.00 -14.78
C VAL A 213 11.57 -10.43 -16.07
N ARG A 214 10.77 -10.40 -17.14
CA ARG A 214 11.25 -9.96 -18.47
C ARG A 214 11.31 -8.45 -18.65
N HIS A 215 10.38 -7.74 -18.02
CA HIS A 215 10.21 -6.31 -18.21
C HIS A 215 9.89 -5.65 -16.88
N VAL A 216 10.64 -4.63 -16.53
CA VAL A 216 10.41 -3.86 -15.31
C VAL A 216 10.42 -2.38 -15.66
N LEU A 217 9.39 -1.66 -15.24
CA LEU A 217 9.36 -0.21 -15.23
C LEU A 217 9.64 0.26 -13.81
N CYS A 218 10.69 1.04 -13.62
CA CYS A 218 11.08 1.56 -12.31
C CYS A 218 11.58 2.99 -12.44
N VAL A 219 11.91 3.59 -11.30
CA VAL A 219 12.35 4.97 -11.19
C VAL A 219 13.85 4.95 -10.91
N GLU A 220 14.63 5.46 -11.86
CA GLU A 220 16.03 5.80 -11.66
C GLU A 220 16.12 7.28 -11.28
N ARG A 221 16.97 7.57 -10.29
CA ARG A 221 17.18 8.91 -9.77
C ARG A 221 18.66 9.08 -9.48
N GLU A 222 19.22 10.22 -9.86
CA GLU A 222 20.51 10.67 -9.34
C GLU A 222 20.34 11.47 -8.04
N GLU A 223 21.33 11.46 -7.15
CA GLU A 223 21.24 12.13 -5.84
C GLU A 223 20.97 13.65 -5.97
N SER A 224 21.40 14.27 -7.07
CA SER A 224 21.19 15.66 -7.43
C SER A 224 19.76 16.00 -7.87
N GLU A 225 18.96 15.01 -8.23
CA GLU A 225 17.57 15.19 -8.64
C GLU A 225 16.65 15.14 -7.41
N GLY A 226 15.56 15.91 -7.38
CA GLY A 226 14.56 15.83 -6.31
C GLY A 226 13.85 14.46 -6.28
N ALA A 227 13.16 14.15 -5.17
CA ALA A 227 12.31 12.96 -5.10
C ALA A 227 11.28 12.94 -6.25
N LEU A 228 10.86 11.76 -6.68
CA LEU A 228 9.74 11.63 -7.62
C LEU A 228 8.51 12.25 -6.97
N ARG A 229 7.85 13.17 -7.67
CA ARG A 229 6.65 13.80 -7.14
C ARG A 229 5.46 12.84 -7.24
N ASP A 230 4.68 12.74 -6.17
CA ASP A 230 3.46 11.92 -6.13
C ASP A 230 2.49 12.25 -7.28
N ASP A 231 2.29 13.53 -7.58
CA ASP A 231 1.40 13.99 -8.65
C ASP A 231 1.89 13.56 -10.06
N ALA A 232 3.20 13.61 -10.29
CA ALA A 232 3.83 13.16 -11.53
C ALA A 232 3.77 11.63 -11.67
N ALA A 233 4.02 10.89 -10.58
CA ALA A 233 3.91 9.43 -10.58
C ALA A 233 2.48 8.98 -10.90
N LEU A 234 1.51 9.66 -10.29
CA LEU A 234 0.09 9.45 -10.51
C LEU A 234 -0.31 9.71 -11.97
N ALA A 235 0.18 10.80 -12.56
CA ALA A 235 -0.08 11.14 -13.96
C ALA A 235 0.55 10.14 -14.93
N PHE A 236 1.75 9.64 -14.61
CA PHE A 236 2.38 8.58 -15.38
C PHE A 236 1.51 7.32 -15.37
N ALA A 237 1.13 6.82 -14.19
CA ALA A 237 0.27 5.64 -14.06
C ALA A 237 -1.08 5.80 -14.78
N ARG A 238 -1.72 6.98 -14.69
CA ARG A 238 -2.98 7.32 -15.38
C ARG A 238 -2.91 7.20 -16.89
N SER A 239 -1.76 7.51 -17.48
CA SER A 239 -1.58 7.38 -18.93
C SER A 239 -1.10 5.98 -19.34
N PHE A 240 -0.39 5.30 -18.45
CA PHE A 240 0.29 4.04 -18.76
C PHE A 240 -0.64 2.82 -18.72
N TYR A 241 -1.43 2.68 -17.66
CA TYR A 241 -2.26 1.49 -17.46
C TYR A 241 -3.38 1.33 -18.49
N PRO A 242 -4.14 2.37 -18.89
CA PRO A 242 -5.14 2.24 -19.95
C PRO A 242 -4.56 1.65 -21.23
N LEU A 243 -3.39 2.15 -21.67
CA LEU A 243 -2.71 1.64 -22.86
C LEU A 243 -2.31 0.17 -22.72
N LEU A 244 -1.77 -0.23 -21.57
CA LEU A 244 -1.46 -1.65 -21.35
C LEU A 244 -2.71 -2.54 -21.41
N ILE A 245 -3.81 -2.10 -20.77
CA ILE A 245 -5.07 -2.84 -20.67
C ILE A 245 -5.73 -2.96 -22.05
N GLU A 246 -5.67 -1.91 -22.87
CA GLU A 246 -6.13 -1.88 -24.27
C GLU A 246 -5.26 -2.74 -25.22
N GLY A 247 -4.16 -3.30 -24.72
CA GLY A 247 -3.30 -4.20 -25.48
C GLY A 247 -2.20 -3.50 -26.29
N TYR A 248 -1.85 -2.26 -25.96
CA TYR A 248 -0.61 -1.66 -26.46
C TYR A 248 0.62 -2.38 -25.89
N THR A 249 1.75 -2.24 -26.57
CA THR A 249 3.01 -2.80 -26.08
C THR A 249 3.54 -1.99 -24.89
N ILE A 250 4.38 -2.62 -24.06
CA ILE A 250 5.05 -1.94 -22.95
C ILE A 250 5.83 -0.72 -23.45
N GLN A 251 6.55 -0.85 -24.56
CA GLN A 251 7.29 0.25 -25.19
C GLN A 251 6.36 1.40 -25.59
N ALA A 252 5.25 1.11 -26.29
CA ALA A 252 4.32 2.14 -26.75
C ALA A 252 3.64 2.86 -25.57
N ALA A 253 3.24 2.12 -24.53
CA ALA A 253 2.68 2.68 -23.31
C ALA A 253 3.69 3.59 -22.60
N TYR A 254 4.94 3.13 -22.44
CA TYR A 254 6.01 3.91 -21.82
C TYR A 254 6.31 5.21 -22.58
N ASP A 255 6.46 5.15 -23.90
CA ASP A 255 6.77 6.32 -24.72
C ASP A 255 5.62 7.35 -24.70
N SER A 256 4.37 6.88 -24.73
CA SER A 256 3.19 7.73 -24.63
C SER A 256 3.09 8.40 -23.26
N SER A 257 3.27 7.62 -22.19
CA SER A 257 3.21 8.12 -20.81
C SER A 257 4.30 9.13 -20.48
N ARG A 258 5.53 8.94 -20.99
CA ARG A 258 6.60 9.94 -20.84
C ARG A 258 6.29 11.24 -21.55
N LYS A 259 5.67 11.20 -22.74
CA LYS A 259 5.24 12.40 -23.46
C LYS A 259 4.14 13.14 -22.70
N THR A 260 3.12 12.43 -22.23
CA THR A 260 2.01 13.01 -21.46
C THR A 260 2.50 13.60 -20.13
N THR A 261 3.40 12.90 -19.44
CA THR A 261 3.99 13.38 -18.18
C THR A 261 4.84 14.63 -18.41
N SER A 262 5.71 14.62 -19.45
CA SER A 262 6.52 15.79 -19.83
C SER A 262 5.71 17.00 -20.29
N ALA A 263 4.46 16.81 -20.73
CA ALA A 263 3.58 17.90 -21.12
C ALA A 263 2.96 18.63 -19.90
N THR A 264 2.91 17.96 -18.74
CA THR A 264 2.28 18.49 -17.52
C THR A 264 3.31 18.86 -16.43
N PHE A 265 4.41 18.11 -16.37
CA PHE A 265 5.45 18.23 -15.36
C PHE A 265 6.80 18.55 -16.02
N PRO A 266 7.80 19.05 -15.26
CA PRO A 266 9.16 19.18 -15.75
C PRO A 266 9.65 17.88 -16.39
N THR A 267 10.34 17.99 -17.53
CA THR A 267 10.81 16.82 -18.29
C THR A 267 11.63 15.85 -17.45
N GLU A 268 12.36 16.36 -16.45
CA GLU A 268 13.11 15.52 -15.51
C GLU A 268 12.22 14.53 -14.74
N GLU A 269 10.98 14.88 -14.38
CA GLU A 269 10.07 13.92 -13.73
C GLU A 269 9.72 12.75 -14.65
N ALA A 270 9.57 13.00 -15.96
CA ALA A 270 9.32 11.96 -16.94
C ALA A 270 10.59 11.15 -17.28
N ASN A 271 11.78 11.74 -17.12
CA ASN A 271 13.06 11.10 -17.39
C ASN A 271 13.47 10.11 -16.30
N LYS A 272 12.99 10.29 -15.06
CA LYS A 272 13.23 9.35 -13.95
C LYS A 272 12.68 7.94 -14.25
N TRP A 273 11.66 7.81 -15.09
CA TRP A 273 11.09 6.51 -15.44
C TRP A 273 11.97 5.76 -16.46
N ILE A 274 12.42 4.56 -16.10
CA ILE A 274 13.26 3.71 -16.95
C ILE A 274 12.66 2.31 -17.16
N LEU A 275 12.83 1.77 -18.37
CA LEU A 275 12.53 0.37 -18.67
C LEU A 275 13.79 -0.50 -18.55
N LEU A 276 13.64 -1.64 -17.90
CA LEU A 276 14.66 -2.66 -17.72
C LEU A 276 14.20 -4.00 -18.33
N PRO A 277 15.13 -4.80 -18.89
CA PRO A 277 16.54 -4.48 -19.11
C PRO A 277 16.74 -3.44 -20.21
N GLN A 278 17.69 -2.51 -20.05
CA GLN A 278 17.97 -1.51 -21.08
C GLN A 278 18.39 -2.17 -22.40
N GLY A 279 17.82 -1.71 -23.51
CA GLY A 279 18.09 -2.27 -24.84
C GLY A 279 17.38 -3.59 -25.17
N ALA A 280 16.53 -4.10 -24.28
CA ALA A 280 15.67 -5.24 -24.57
C ALA A 280 14.50 -4.86 -25.50
N ASP A 281 13.90 -5.86 -26.14
CA ASP A 281 12.67 -5.68 -26.92
C ASP A 281 11.45 -5.60 -25.98
N HIS A 282 11.00 -4.37 -25.70
CA HIS A 282 9.79 -4.09 -24.93
C HIS A 282 8.52 -4.00 -25.79
N ASN A 283 8.56 -4.37 -27.09
CA ASN A 283 7.38 -4.40 -27.95
C ASN A 283 6.49 -5.62 -27.70
N ARG A 284 6.17 -5.85 -26.43
CA ARG A 284 5.39 -6.98 -25.94
C ARG A 284 4.14 -6.49 -25.23
N ARG A 285 3.04 -7.20 -25.41
CA ARG A 285 1.79 -6.97 -24.68
C ARG A 285 1.86 -7.67 -23.33
N VAL A 286 1.33 -7.02 -22.29
CA VAL A 286 1.23 -7.62 -20.95
C VAL A 286 -0.03 -8.48 -20.88
N PHE A 287 -1.17 -7.86 -21.21
CA PHE A 287 -2.50 -8.44 -21.16
C PHE A 287 -2.98 -8.88 -22.54
N ASP A 288 -3.87 -9.87 -22.53
CA ASP A 288 -4.60 -10.36 -23.70
C ASP A 288 -6.05 -10.52 -23.26
N ALA A 289 -6.64 -9.38 -22.86
CA ALA A 289 -7.93 -9.31 -22.21
C ALA A 289 -9.03 -9.09 -23.25
N ASP A 290 -10.05 -9.93 -23.18
CA ASP A 290 -11.22 -9.80 -24.03
C ASP A 290 -12.01 -8.54 -23.66
N GLU A 291 -12.77 -8.03 -24.62
CA GLU A 291 -13.68 -6.92 -24.40
C GLU A 291 -14.86 -7.41 -23.56
N VAL A 292 -15.22 -6.63 -22.54
CA VAL A 292 -16.35 -6.91 -21.68
C VAL A 292 -17.25 -5.68 -21.59
N GLU A 293 -18.54 -5.88 -21.84
CA GLU A 293 -19.55 -4.93 -21.39
C GLU A 293 -19.66 -5.08 -19.88
N TRP A 294 -19.02 -4.18 -19.13
CA TRP A 294 -19.27 -4.05 -17.70
C TRP A 294 -20.73 -3.60 -17.52
N ALA A 295 -21.62 -4.57 -17.27
CA ALA A 295 -22.96 -4.29 -16.79
C ALA A 295 -22.81 -3.64 -15.41
N ASP A 296 -22.95 -2.31 -15.40
CA ASP A 296 -22.68 -1.41 -14.29
C ASP A 296 -21.18 -1.25 -13.96
N THR A 297 -20.72 0.00 -13.97
CA THR A 297 -19.45 0.38 -13.35
C THR A 297 -19.47 -0.16 -11.91
N PRO A 298 -18.45 -0.90 -11.44
CA PRO A 298 -18.43 -1.35 -10.06
C PRO A 298 -18.67 -0.14 -9.16
N SER A 299 -19.80 -0.14 -8.44
CA SER A 299 -20.13 0.95 -7.52
C SER A 299 -18.93 1.16 -6.60
N PRO A 300 -18.39 2.39 -6.50
CA PRO A 300 -17.14 2.63 -5.80
C PRO A 300 -17.36 2.35 -4.31
N ARG A 301 -16.92 1.17 -3.89
CA ARG A 301 -16.86 0.68 -2.50
C ARG A 301 -18.24 0.51 -1.84
N LYS A 302 -18.46 -0.62 -1.14
CA LYS A 302 -19.55 -0.72 -0.14
C LYS A 302 -19.50 0.54 0.73
N LYS A 303 -20.65 1.20 0.96
CA LYS A 303 -20.79 2.42 1.79
C LYS A 303 -19.82 2.35 2.98
N GLN A 304 -18.79 3.18 2.94
CA GLN A 304 -17.73 3.19 3.94
C GLN A 304 -18.36 3.65 5.26
N LEU A 305 -18.51 2.74 6.22
CA LEU A 305 -19.05 3.06 7.56
C LEU A 305 -18.06 3.85 8.42
N ILE A 306 -16.83 4.05 7.93
CA ILE A 306 -15.77 4.75 8.62
C ILE A 306 -15.76 6.21 8.16
N PRO A 307 -16.01 7.20 9.05
CA PRO A 307 -15.85 8.60 8.71
C PRO A 307 -14.42 8.90 8.29
N LEU A 308 -14.26 9.53 7.12
CA LEU A 308 -12.97 9.95 6.60
C LEU A 308 -12.30 10.95 7.55
N PRO A 309 -10.99 10.85 7.76
CA PRO A 309 -10.26 11.87 8.50
C PRO A 309 -10.31 13.23 7.76
N PRO A 310 -10.18 14.35 8.49
CA PRO A 310 -10.03 15.66 7.87
C PRO A 310 -8.80 15.67 6.95
N ARG A 311 -8.83 16.48 5.89
CA ARG A 311 -7.68 16.68 5.00
C ARG A 311 -7.27 18.16 5.03
N PRO A 312 -5.99 18.51 5.28
CA PRO A 312 -4.88 17.59 5.61
C PRO A 312 -4.95 17.05 7.05
N PHE A 313 -4.43 15.84 7.28
CA PHE A 313 -4.19 15.25 8.60
C PHE A 313 -2.72 14.85 8.68
N VAL A 314 -1.96 15.49 9.57
CA VAL A 314 -0.49 15.39 9.64
C VAL A 314 -0.02 15.23 11.08
N GLY A 315 1.22 14.76 11.25
CA GLY A 315 1.93 14.78 12.53
C GLY A 315 1.54 13.71 13.56
N ARG A 316 0.53 12.88 13.31
CA ARG A 316 0.01 11.90 14.30
C ARG A 316 0.42 10.44 14.07
N ARG A 317 1.36 10.18 13.15
CA ARG A 317 1.70 8.80 12.73
C ARG A 317 2.33 7.97 13.86
N VAL A 318 3.17 8.58 14.70
CA VAL A 318 3.79 7.88 15.84
C VAL A 318 2.75 7.50 16.87
N GLU A 319 1.81 8.40 17.19
CA GLU A 319 0.69 8.12 18.09
C GLU A 319 -0.26 7.08 17.52
N MET A 320 -0.52 7.12 16.20
CA MET A 320 -1.31 6.10 15.51
C MET A 320 -0.65 4.73 15.65
N HIS A 321 0.67 4.63 15.46
CA HIS A 321 1.40 3.37 15.60
C HIS A 321 1.35 2.84 17.03
N SER A 322 1.54 3.72 18.03
CA SER A 322 1.42 3.32 19.44
C SER A 322 0.01 2.83 19.77
N CYS A 323 -1.03 3.57 19.36
CA CYS A 323 -2.42 3.16 19.57
C CYS A 323 -2.76 1.86 18.83
N LEU A 324 -2.23 1.65 17.61
CA LEU A 324 -2.37 0.39 16.89
C LEU A 324 -1.77 -0.79 17.65
N GLY A 325 -0.61 -0.60 18.29
CA GLY A 325 -0.02 -1.62 19.16
C GLY A 325 -0.92 -1.98 20.34
N GLU A 326 -1.55 -0.99 20.95
CA GLU A 326 -2.53 -1.19 22.03
C GLU A 326 -3.77 -1.94 21.54
N ILE A 327 -4.30 -1.57 20.37
CA ILE A 327 -5.46 -2.23 19.72
C ILE A 327 -5.17 -3.70 19.46
N ILE A 328 -3.98 -4.04 18.97
CA ILE A 328 -3.59 -5.42 18.68
C ILE A 328 -3.45 -6.24 19.96
N SER A 329 -3.00 -5.61 21.06
CA SER A 329 -2.64 -6.31 22.29
C SER A 329 -3.79 -6.36 23.31
N HIS A 330 -4.82 -5.53 23.13
CA HIS A 330 -5.88 -5.35 24.10
C HIS A 330 -7.26 -5.38 23.45
N ARG A 331 -8.23 -5.94 24.19
CA ARG A 331 -9.64 -6.01 23.75
C ARG A 331 -10.36 -4.67 23.85
N LEU A 332 -9.85 -3.77 24.70
CA LEU A 332 -10.44 -2.50 25.06
C LEU A 332 -9.34 -1.43 25.09
N VAL A 333 -9.43 -0.45 24.20
CA VAL A 333 -8.50 0.70 24.16
C VAL A 333 -9.30 1.98 24.28
N THR A 334 -8.94 2.83 25.25
CA THR A 334 -9.55 4.15 25.42
C THR A 334 -8.56 5.24 25.07
N VAL A 335 -8.91 6.06 24.08
CA VAL A 335 -8.15 7.25 23.68
C VAL A 335 -8.72 8.46 24.41
N ILE A 336 -7.90 9.08 25.26
CA ILE A 336 -8.26 10.25 26.07
C ILE A 336 -7.43 11.42 25.58
N GLY A 337 -8.04 12.60 25.48
CA GLY A 337 -7.36 13.82 25.12
C GLY A 337 -8.13 15.06 25.53
N GLU A 338 -7.46 16.20 25.51
CA GLU A 338 -8.08 17.49 25.82
C GLU A 338 -9.15 17.87 24.80
N GLU A 339 -10.09 18.71 25.21
CA GLU A 339 -11.11 19.22 24.31
C GLU A 339 -10.48 19.90 23.09
N GLY A 340 -10.94 19.56 21.89
CA GLY A 340 -10.44 20.13 20.65
C GLY A 340 -9.11 19.54 20.14
N VAL A 341 -8.44 18.63 20.87
CA VAL A 341 -7.16 18.03 20.43
C VAL A 341 -7.29 17.15 19.17
N GLY A 342 -8.53 16.80 18.79
CA GLY A 342 -8.83 16.05 17.58
C GLY A 342 -8.89 14.54 17.75
N CYS A 343 -9.23 14.00 18.93
CA CYS A 343 -9.39 12.56 19.17
C CYS A 343 -10.29 11.87 18.14
N SER A 344 -11.40 12.50 17.76
CA SER A 344 -12.31 11.97 16.73
C SER A 344 -11.62 11.86 15.36
N SER A 345 -10.85 12.88 14.98
CA SER A 345 -10.08 12.91 13.72
C SER A 345 -8.96 11.86 13.74
N PHE A 346 -8.28 11.72 14.88
CA PHE A 346 -7.27 10.69 15.10
C PHE A 346 -7.83 9.27 14.95
N LEU A 347 -8.98 8.98 15.57
CA LEU A 347 -9.63 7.68 15.42
C LEU A 347 -10.13 7.44 14.01
N SER A 348 -10.67 8.45 13.32
CA SER A 348 -11.01 8.33 11.90
C SER A 348 -9.79 7.93 11.06
N ALA A 349 -8.65 8.60 11.25
CA ALA A 349 -7.42 8.29 10.53
C ALA A 349 -6.92 6.87 10.84
N LEU A 350 -6.91 6.48 12.11
CA LEU A 350 -6.48 5.15 12.56
C LEU A 350 -7.40 4.04 12.04
N CYS A 351 -8.71 4.24 12.09
CA CYS A 351 -9.69 3.30 11.55
C CYS A 351 -9.55 3.15 10.03
N THR A 352 -9.38 4.26 9.29
CA THR A 352 -9.08 4.19 7.84
C THR A 352 -7.79 3.42 7.57
N TYR A 353 -6.74 3.67 8.36
CA TYR A 353 -5.47 2.96 8.25
C TYR A 353 -5.62 1.45 8.48
N ILE A 354 -6.37 1.04 9.51
CA ILE A 354 -6.66 -0.36 9.83
C ILE A 354 -7.52 -0.99 8.74
N ASP A 355 -8.54 -0.29 8.22
CA ASP A 355 -9.47 -0.81 7.21
C ASP A 355 -8.75 -1.25 5.94
N LEU A 356 -7.74 -0.51 5.51
CA LEU A 356 -6.87 -0.86 4.37
C LEU A 356 -6.03 -2.13 4.62
N ARG A 357 -5.79 -2.48 5.88
CA ARG A 357 -4.93 -3.60 6.32
C ARG A 357 -5.70 -4.78 6.91
N LYS A 358 -7.00 -4.60 7.17
CA LYS A 358 -7.83 -5.51 7.97
C LYS A 358 -7.93 -6.91 7.35
N SER A 359 -8.09 -6.98 6.03
CA SER A 359 -8.26 -8.24 5.29
C SER A 359 -6.99 -9.11 5.28
N ASN A 360 -5.84 -8.55 5.65
CA ASN A 360 -4.55 -9.13 5.28
C ASN A 360 -3.50 -9.20 6.40
N SER A 361 -3.53 -8.30 7.39
CA SER A 361 -2.41 -8.15 8.35
C SER A 361 -2.80 -7.97 9.81
N LEU A 362 -4.02 -7.50 10.12
CA LEU A 362 -4.36 -7.05 11.48
C LEU A 362 -5.38 -7.94 12.24
N ASN A 363 -5.83 -9.07 11.67
CA ASN A 363 -6.90 -9.91 12.26
C ASN A 363 -8.14 -9.11 12.69
N VAL A 364 -8.44 -8.01 11.98
CA VAL A 364 -9.62 -7.19 12.20
C VAL A 364 -10.62 -7.51 11.08
N ASP A 365 -11.78 -8.05 11.44
CA ASP A 365 -12.81 -8.38 10.44
C ASP A 365 -13.57 -7.13 10.00
N GLU A 366 -14.07 -6.36 10.97
CA GLU A 366 -14.93 -5.21 10.75
C GLU A 366 -14.68 -4.12 11.79
N ILE A 367 -14.88 -2.87 11.37
CA ILE A 367 -14.75 -1.69 12.23
C ILE A 367 -16.14 -1.07 12.37
N PHE A 368 -16.59 -0.89 13.61
CA PHE A 368 -17.83 -0.21 13.94
C PHE A 368 -17.52 1.10 14.66
N ILE A 369 -18.15 2.19 14.23
CA ILE A 369 -17.98 3.50 14.86
C ILE A 369 -19.35 3.94 15.39
N ALA A 370 -19.41 4.13 16.71
CA ALA A 370 -20.57 4.66 17.41
C ALA A 370 -20.21 6.03 17.97
N ARG A 371 -20.96 7.07 17.58
CA ARG A 371 -20.82 8.41 18.15
C ARG A 371 -21.89 8.62 19.20
N THR A 372 -21.48 8.85 20.44
CA THR A 372 -22.38 9.19 21.54
C THR A 372 -22.65 10.70 21.52
N PHE A 373 -23.92 11.11 21.62
CA PHE A 373 -24.31 12.51 21.77
C PHE A 373 -24.96 12.68 23.14
N GLY A 374 -24.37 13.48 24.04
CA GLY A 374 -24.95 13.80 25.35
C GLY A 374 -23.93 13.93 26.49
N SER A 375 -24.32 14.62 27.58
CA SER A 375 -23.53 14.71 28.81
C SER A 375 -23.77 13.51 29.73
N ASN A 376 -22.77 13.24 30.56
CA ASN A 376 -22.45 11.97 31.21
C ASN A 376 -23.43 11.52 32.32
N ARG A 377 -24.50 10.77 32.01
CA ARG A 377 -25.26 10.03 33.04
C ARG A 377 -25.58 8.56 32.80
N ASP A 378 -25.67 8.05 31.57
CA ASP A 378 -25.88 6.61 31.33
C ASP A 378 -24.93 6.08 30.25
N PHE A 379 -23.68 5.82 30.63
CA PHE A 379 -22.63 5.31 29.73
C PHE A 379 -23.08 4.06 28.96
N CYS A 380 -23.77 3.13 29.64
CA CYS A 380 -24.29 1.92 29.00
C CYS A 380 -25.37 2.25 27.96
N ASP A 381 -26.36 3.10 28.26
CA ASP A 381 -27.43 3.38 27.30
C ASP A 381 -26.97 4.21 26.11
N ALA A 382 -26.08 5.18 26.34
CA ALA A 382 -25.54 6.03 25.28
C ALA A 382 -24.57 5.29 24.34
N PHE A 383 -23.90 4.22 24.81
CA PHE A 383 -22.93 3.44 24.02
C PHE A 383 -23.50 2.12 23.50
N VAL A 384 -24.13 1.33 24.38
CA VAL A 384 -24.62 -0.02 24.06
C VAL A 384 -25.77 0.06 23.06
N LYS A 385 -26.67 1.05 23.16
CA LYS A 385 -27.78 1.17 22.18
C LYS A 385 -27.29 1.50 20.77
N PRO A 386 -26.41 2.51 20.54
CA PRO A 386 -25.85 2.74 19.21
C PRO A 386 -24.98 1.59 18.71
N LEU A 387 -24.14 0.98 19.56
CA LEU A 387 -23.33 -0.17 19.17
C LEU A 387 -24.20 -1.36 18.78
N HIS A 388 -25.21 -1.69 19.59
CA HIS A 388 -26.19 -2.74 19.29
C HIS A 388 -26.91 -2.44 17.97
N LYS A 389 -27.36 -1.21 17.75
CA LYS A 389 -28.01 -0.80 16.49
C LYS A 389 -27.07 -1.00 15.29
N SER A 390 -25.80 -0.64 15.40
CA SER A 390 -24.80 -0.86 14.36
C SER A 390 -24.55 -2.35 14.10
N LEU A 391 -24.49 -3.17 15.16
CA LEU A 391 -24.34 -4.62 15.05
C LEU A 391 -25.57 -5.30 14.43
N VAL A 392 -26.78 -4.86 14.77
CA VAL A 392 -28.03 -5.34 14.17
C VAL A 392 -28.09 -4.95 12.70
N ALA A 393 -27.78 -3.70 12.35
CA ALA A 393 -27.77 -3.21 10.98
C ALA A 393 -26.78 -3.98 10.08
N ALA A 394 -25.65 -4.43 10.65
CA ALA A 394 -24.67 -5.26 9.96
C ALA A 394 -25.00 -6.76 9.99
N GLY A 395 -26.13 -7.18 10.56
CA GLY A 395 -26.52 -8.58 10.67
C GLY A 395 -25.63 -9.42 11.60
N ARG A 396 -24.85 -8.78 12.47
CA ARG A 396 -23.89 -9.42 13.40
C ARG A 396 -24.50 -9.81 14.74
N THR A 397 -25.71 -9.34 15.03
CA THR A 397 -26.50 -9.77 16.21
C THR A 397 -27.98 -9.82 15.84
N VAL A 398 -28.73 -10.66 16.55
CA VAL A 398 -30.19 -10.77 16.37
C VAL A 398 -30.86 -9.63 17.12
N ARG A 399 -31.89 -9.04 16.52
CA ARG A 399 -32.75 -8.07 17.20
C ARG A 399 -33.43 -8.78 18.36
N LEU A 400 -33.13 -8.39 19.60
CA LEU A 400 -33.89 -8.89 20.75
C LEU A 400 -35.34 -8.42 20.60
N LEU A 401 -36.28 -9.35 20.59
CA LEU A 401 -37.71 -9.06 20.54
C LEU A 401 -38.09 -8.33 21.84
N GLY A 402 -38.26 -7.01 21.79
CA GLY A 402 -38.75 -6.20 22.91
C GLY A 402 -38.07 -4.84 23.09
N GLU A 403 -37.87 -4.08 22.00
CA GLU A 403 -37.73 -2.60 22.10
C GLU A 403 -39.09 -1.94 22.29
#